data_AF-A0A2V7NFI5-F1
#
_entry.id   AF-A0A2V7NFI5-F1
#
_cell.length_a   1.000
_cell.length_b   1.000
_cell.length_c   1.000
_cell.angle_alpha   90.00
_cell.angle_beta   90.00
_cell.angle_gamma   90.00
#
_symmetry.space_group_name_H-M   'P 1'
#
loop_
_entity.id
_entity.type
_entity.pdbx_description
1 polymer ?
#
loop_
_entity_poly.entity_id
_entity_poly.type
_entity_poly.pdbx_seq_one_letter_code
_entity_poly.pdbx_strand_id
1 'polypeptide(L)'
;MGDPFEGLFDSGAVLERVGVDLTVQARRGDLEPVRCRDAEIARVVDILLRHSKNNPALIGKAGVGKTAIVEGLAQRIAGGDVPPALKDARLVALDHVALLAGTAFRGQYEERIRKLVRELSANPDLILFVDELHNLIGQGTALGAAMDAANMLKPALVRGDIRIIGATTGGEYDKWIRGDPALERRFQPVVVEELDAIQTWEVLVARRPRLERHHAVAITDDALKAAIVLTDRFVPERARPDKAIDVLDEACAHAQAAAQVSPALDRLIRERRKVDAMIRRGLTHETPATEPAEDLVAEIFPMLERIGAEIEKMLGGRSDSRTAGPQGTETAVRPSDRSTVTLADRRAELDQLLREELEHQGIVVRGQDIARAVGASVAKSIEWQG
;
A
#
# COMPACT_ATOMS: atom_id res chain seq x y z
N MET A 1 22.67 31.43 19.62
CA MET A 1 22.37 29.99 19.60
C MET A 1 21.31 29.80 18.54
N GLY A 2 21.71 29.35 17.35
CA GLY A 2 20.75 29.01 16.29
C GLY A 2 19.95 27.78 16.72
N ASP A 3 18.69 27.73 16.30
CA ASP A 3 17.82 26.59 16.57
C ASP A 3 18.46 25.33 15.95
N PRO A 4 18.71 24.25 16.72
CA PRO A 4 19.29 23.00 16.20
C PRO A 4 18.42 22.31 15.13
N PHE A 5 17.21 22.83 14.86
CA PHE A 5 16.30 22.37 13.81
C PHE A 5 16.26 23.28 12.58
N GLU A 6 16.99 24.40 12.57
CA GLU A 6 17.09 25.33 11.46
C GLU A 6 17.97 24.72 10.34
N GLY A 7 17.35 23.87 9.52
CA GLY A 7 18.01 23.14 8.42
C GLY A 7 17.42 21.75 8.13
N LEU A 8 16.64 21.17 9.06
CA LEU A 8 15.95 19.89 8.83
C LEU A 8 14.71 19.99 7.90
N PHE A 9 14.34 21.23 7.57
CA PHE A 9 13.24 21.57 6.66
C PHE A 9 13.72 22.46 5.52
N ASP A 10 14.88 22.12 4.94
CA ASP A 10 15.31 22.71 3.68
C ASP A 10 14.35 22.29 2.56
N SER A 11 13.73 23.30 1.95
CA SER A 11 13.30 23.41 0.56
C SER A 11 13.27 22.11 -0.26
N GLY A 12 12.15 21.36 -0.28
CA GLY A 12 12.11 20.09 -1.02
C GLY A 12 10.72 19.57 -1.33
N ALA A 13 10.09 18.85 -0.39
CA ALA A 13 8.74 18.35 -0.62
C ALA A 13 8.08 18.03 0.72
N VAL A 14 7.22 18.93 1.21
CA VAL A 14 6.39 18.60 2.36
C VAL A 14 5.48 17.43 2.00
N LEU A 15 5.00 17.39 0.75
CA LEU A 15 4.24 16.27 0.21
C LEU A 15 4.96 14.92 0.27
N GLU A 16 6.29 14.85 0.16
CA GLU A 16 7.00 13.56 0.30
C GLU A 16 7.02 13.04 1.74
N ARG A 17 6.92 13.95 2.72
CA ARG A 17 6.93 13.58 4.15
C ARG A 17 5.54 13.34 4.71
N VAL A 18 4.53 14.03 4.18
CA VAL A 18 3.14 13.99 4.69
C VAL A 18 2.16 13.33 3.72
N GLY A 19 2.65 12.87 2.58
CA GLY A 19 1.82 12.31 1.51
C GLY A 19 2.36 10.99 0.99
N VAL A 20 1.44 10.16 0.52
CA VAL A 20 1.71 8.89 -0.14
C VAL A 20 1.29 8.99 -1.60
N ASP A 21 2.25 8.83 -2.50
CA ASP A 21 1.99 8.92 -3.94
C ASP A 21 1.33 7.64 -4.46
N LEU A 22 0.01 7.71 -4.64
CA LEU A 22 -0.80 6.60 -5.13
C LEU A 22 -0.49 6.29 -6.60
N THR A 23 -0.14 7.30 -7.42
CA THR A 23 0.23 7.07 -8.82
C THR A 23 1.54 6.30 -8.94
N VAL A 24 2.51 6.55 -8.07
CA VAL A 24 3.76 5.78 -8.01
C VAL A 24 3.51 4.37 -7.52
N GLN A 25 2.70 4.18 -6.47
CA GLN A 25 2.31 2.84 -6.01
C GLN A 25 1.56 2.05 -7.09
N ALA A 26 0.67 2.71 -7.84
CA ALA A 26 -0.03 2.11 -8.96
C ALA A 26 0.93 1.64 -10.06
N ARG A 27 1.91 2.48 -10.46
CA ARG A 27 2.93 2.12 -11.47
C ARG A 27 3.80 0.94 -11.03
N ARG A 28 4.02 0.77 -9.72
CA ARG A 28 4.74 -0.37 -9.14
C ARG A 28 3.89 -1.63 -8.97
N GLY A 29 2.56 -1.52 -9.15
CA GLY A 29 1.63 -2.62 -8.89
C GLY A 29 1.42 -2.92 -7.41
N ASP A 30 1.68 -1.94 -6.53
CA ASP A 30 1.57 -2.10 -5.08
C ASP A 30 0.11 -2.01 -4.58
N LEU A 31 -0.74 -1.31 -5.34
CA LEU A 31 -2.17 -1.07 -5.02
C LEU A 31 -3.05 -2.30 -5.26
N GLU A 32 -4.19 -2.32 -4.58
CA GLU A 32 -5.12 -3.43 -4.64
C GLU A 32 -5.96 -3.37 -5.92
N PRO A 33 -6.23 -4.51 -6.58
CA PRO A 33 -7.07 -4.51 -7.77
C PRO A 33 -8.47 -3.99 -7.41
N VAL A 34 -8.90 -2.96 -8.12
CA VAL A 34 -10.22 -2.34 -7.90
C VAL A 34 -11.24 -2.98 -8.84
N ARG A 35 -12.39 -3.39 -8.29
CA ARG A 35 -13.52 -3.97 -9.02
C ARG A 35 -14.81 -3.26 -8.66
N CYS A 36 -15.77 -3.28 -9.59
CA CYS A 36 -17.13 -2.78 -9.41
C CYS A 36 -17.23 -1.29 -8.99
N ARG A 37 -16.29 -0.44 -9.42
CA ARG A 37 -16.26 1.00 -9.10
C ARG A 37 -16.06 1.89 -10.33
N ASP A 38 -16.30 1.36 -11.52
CA ASP A 38 -16.01 2.06 -12.78
C ASP A 38 -16.86 3.31 -12.98
N ALA A 39 -18.12 3.28 -12.53
CA ALA A 39 -19.04 4.41 -12.65
C ALA A 39 -18.63 5.57 -11.73
N GLU A 40 -18.24 5.27 -10.49
CA GLU A 40 -17.76 6.28 -9.55
C GLU A 40 -16.41 6.86 -9.98
N ILE A 41 -15.49 6.03 -10.47
CA ILE A 41 -14.21 6.51 -11.01
C ILE A 41 -14.45 7.43 -12.22
N ALA A 42 -15.32 7.03 -13.16
CA ALA A 42 -15.68 7.87 -14.30
C ALA A 42 -16.29 9.20 -13.84
N ARG A 43 -17.17 9.17 -12.83
CA ARG A 43 -17.76 10.37 -12.26
C ARG A 43 -16.73 11.29 -11.61
N VAL A 44 -15.74 10.74 -10.91
CA VAL A 44 -14.63 11.48 -10.32
C VAL A 44 -13.81 12.17 -11.42
N VAL A 45 -13.51 11.46 -12.51
CA VAL A 45 -12.82 12.03 -13.69
C VAL A 45 -13.62 13.18 -14.28
N ASP A 46 -14.92 12.99 -14.53
CA ASP A 46 -15.79 14.05 -15.07
C ASP A 46 -15.73 15.31 -14.21
N ILE A 47 -15.75 15.15 -12.88
CA ILE A 47 -15.71 16.27 -11.94
C ILE A 47 -14.36 16.99 -11.97
N LEU A 48 -13.25 16.25 -11.97
CA LEU A 48 -11.89 16.83 -12.00
C LEU A 48 -11.63 17.65 -13.26
N LEU A 49 -12.33 17.36 -14.35
CA LEU A 49 -12.24 18.07 -15.64
C LEU A 49 -13.12 19.32 -15.72
N ARG A 50 -13.98 19.57 -14.73
CA ARG A 50 -14.85 20.75 -14.75
C ARG A 50 -14.05 22.02 -14.51
N HIS A 51 -14.53 23.13 -15.08
CA HIS A 51 -14.02 24.47 -14.77
C HIS A 51 -14.43 24.95 -13.37
N SER A 52 -15.60 24.55 -12.89
CA SER A 52 -16.13 24.88 -11.56
C SER A 52 -16.68 23.65 -10.87
N LYS A 53 -16.71 23.64 -9.53
CA LYS A 53 -17.02 22.46 -8.72
C LYS A 53 -16.16 21.24 -9.10
N ASN A 54 -14.85 21.46 -9.21
CA ASN A 54 -13.87 20.49 -9.68
C ASN A 54 -13.23 19.65 -8.56
N ASN A 55 -13.80 19.69 -7.35
CA ASN A 55 -13.35 18.88 -6.21
C ASN A 55 -14.38 17.78 -5.93
N PRO A 56 -14.10 16.51 -6.25
CA PRO A 56 -15.00 15.41 -5.93
C PRO A 56 -15.05 15.18 -4.41
N ALA A 57 -16.26 15.07 -3.87
CA ALA A 57 -16.50 14.59 -2.50
C ALA A 57 -17.16 13.21 -2.55
N LEU A 58 -16.41 12.16 -2.21
CA LEU A 58 -16.89 10.80 -2.08
C LEU A 58 -17.69 10.66 -0.77
N ILE A 59 -18.99 10.47 -0.89
CA ILE A 59 -19.92 10.43 0.24
C ILE A 59 -20.50 9.04 0.37
N GLY A 60 -20.28 8.40 1.51
CA GLY A 60 -20.84 7.07 1.79
C GLY A 60 -20.53 6.61 3.20
N LYS A 61 -21.15 5.50 3.62
CA LYS A 61 -20.90 4.87 4.91
C LYS A 61 -19.42 4.45 5.04
N ALA A 62 -18.93 4.27 6.26
CA ALA A 62 -17.61 3.67 6.47
C ALA A 62 -17.60 2.23 5.91
N GLY A 63 -16.49 1.82 5.30
CA GLY A 63 -16.33 0.47 4.74
C GLY A 63 -16.90 0.23 3.33
N VAL A 64 -17.56 1.21 2.70
CA VAL A 64 -18.04 1.05 1.31
C VAL A 64 -16.92 1.02 0.25
N GLY A 65 -15.69 1.37 0.61
CA GLY A 65 -14.57 1.39 -0.34
C GLY A 65 -14.39 2.73 -1.08
N LYS A 66 -14.51 3.85 -0.36
CA LYS A 66 -14.22 5.19 -0.91
C LYS A 66 -12.76 5.30 -1.36
N THR A 67 -11.83 4.79 -0.56
CA THR A 67 -10.38 4.76 -0.89
C THR A 67 -10.10 3.92 -2.15
N ALA A 68 -10.82 2.81 -2.36
CA ALA A 68 -10.66 1.99 -3.55
C ALA A 68 -11.02 2.75 -4.85
N ILE A 69 -11.96 3.71 -4.82
CA ILE A 69 -12.24 4.56 -5.99
C ILE A 69 -11.01 5.42 -6.34
N VAL A 70 -10.33 5.94 -5.33
CA VAL A 70 -9.15 6.79 -5.49
C VAL A 70 -7.94 5.98 -5.96
N GLU A 71 -7.73 4.80 -5.40
CA GLU A 71 -6.72 3.85 -5.87
C GLU A 71 -6.99 3.42 -7.31
N GLY A 72 -8.25 3.19 -7.68
CA GLY A 72 -8.67 2.86 -9.04
C GLY A 72 -8.41 4.00 -10.01
N LEU A 73 -8.64 5.24 -9.60
CA LEU A 73 -8.23 6.42 -10.37
C LEU A 73 -6.70 6.47 -10.54
N ALA A 74 -5.93 6.21 -9.48
CA ALA A 74 -4.47 6.17 -9.55
C ALA A 74 -3.98 5.10 -10.55
N GLN A 75 -4.60 3.92 -10.55
CA GLN A 75 -4.33 2.84 -11.51
C GLN A 75 -4.63 3.26 -12.95
N ARG A 76 -5.77 3.93 -13.20
CA ARG A 76 -6.09 4.45 -14.53
C ARG A 76 -5.13 5.53 -15.01
N ILE A 77 -4.75 6.47 -14.13
CA ILE A 77 -3.73 7.48 -14.44
C ILE A 77 -2.39 6.80 -14.77
N ALA A 78 -1.95 5.85 -13.95
CA ALA A 78 -0.70 5.12 -14.16
C ALA A 78 -0.69 4.33 -15.49
N GLY A 79 -1.83 3.74 -15.88
CA GLY A 79 -2.01 3.03 -17.14
C GLY A 79 -2.28 3.93 -18.35
N GLY A 80 -2.46 5.25 -18.16
CA GLY A 80 -2.84 6.18 -19.22
C GLY A 80 -4.29 6.06 -19.70
N ASP A 81 -5.15 5.32 -18.98
CA ASP A 81 -6.58 5.14 -19.23
C ASP A 81 -7.41 6.29 -18.64
N VAL A 82 -7.00 7.52 -18.96
CA VAL A 82 -7.65 8.77 -18.57
C VAL A 82 -7.59 9.78 -19.72
N PRO A 83 -8.50 10.77 -19.74
CA PRO A 83 -8.45 11.84 -20.71
C PRO A 83 -7.10 12.58 -20.70
N PRO A 84 -6.66 13.17 -21.82
CA PRO A 84 -5.34 13.81 -21.94
C PRO A 84 -5.00 14.80 -20.81
N ALA A 85 -5.98 15.55 -20.31
CA ALA A 85 -5.79 16.53 -19.24
C ALA A 85 -5.47 15.93 -17.86
N LEU A 86 -5.54 14.61 -17.70
CA LEU A 86 -5.21 13.90 -16.45
C LEU A 86 -4.06 12.90 -16.62
N LYS A 87 -3.46 12.78 -17.81
CA LYS A 87 -2.40 11.78 -18.07
C LYS A 87 -1.16 12.01 -17.21
N ASP A 88 -0.80 13.27 -17.01
CA ASP A 88 0.34 13.69 -16.21
C ASP A 88 -0.04 14.00 -14.76
N ALA A 89 -1.30 13.77 -14.38
CA ALA A 89 -1.76 14.04 -13.03
C ALA A 89 -1.03 13.16 -12.01
N ARG A 90 -0.76 13.73 -10.84
CA ARG A 90 -0.12 13.05 -9.71
C ARG A 90 -1.09 13.03 -8.54
N LEU A 91 -1.52 11.82 -8.15
CA LEU A 91 -2.49 11.63 -7.07
C LEU A 91 -1.77 11.26 -5.76
N VAL A 92 -1.86 12.14 -4.77
CA VAL A 92 -1.17 11.99 -3.48
C VAL A 92 -2.20 11.89 -2.36
N ALA A 93 -2.19 10.81 -1.59
CA ALA A 93 -2.98 10.66 -0.37
C ALA A 93 -2.32 11.39 0.79
N LEU A 94 -3.07 12.22 1.52
CA LEU A 94 -2.59 12.88 2.72
C LEU A 94 -2.56 11.90 3.90
N ASP A 95 -1.42 11.82 4.58
CA ASP A 95 -1.30 11.15 5.87
C ASP A 95 -1.47 12.16 7.01
N HIS A 96 -2.64 12.12 7.66
CA HIS A 96 -2.97 13.00 8.79
C HIS A 96 -2.03 12.79 9.98
N VAL A 97 -1.55 11.56 10.20
CA VAL A 97 -0.64 11.25 11.30
C VAL A 97 0.73 11.84 11.03
N ALA A 98 1.25 11.66 9.82
CA ALA A 98 2.53 12.26 9.42
C ALA A 98 2.50 13.80 9.46
N LEU A 99 1.35 14.39 9.12
CA LEU A 99 1.15 15.83 9.19
C LEU A 99 1.28 16.37 10.63
N LEU A 100 0.78 15.63 11.62
CA LEU A 100 0.85 15.94 13.06
C LEU A 100 2.16 15.48 13.71
N ALA A 101 2.87 14.52 13.12
CA ALA A 101 4.07 13.94 13.70
C ALA A 101 5.20 14.97 13.83
N GLY A 102 5.75 15.13 15.03
CA GLY A 102 6.83 16.08 15.29
C GLY A 102 6.41 17.56 15.25
N THR A 103 5.10 17.87 15.27
CA THR A 103 4.61 19.23 15.53
C THR A 103 4.32 19.40 17.02
N ALA A 104 5.35 19.65 17.83
CA ALA A 104 5.17 19.91 19.26
C ALA A 104 4.50 21.29 19.50
N PHE A 105 4.58 22.19 18.51
CA PHE A 105 4.03 23.54 18.54
C PHE A 105 3.03 23.77 17.41
N ARG A 106 1.93 24.46 17.71
CA ARG A 106 0.87 24.83 16.75
C ARG A 106 1.41 25.50 15.47
N GLY A 107 2.39 26.39 15.59
CA GLY A 107 2.97 27.11 14.44
C GLY A 107 3.63 26.19 13.41
N GLN A 108 4.21 25.07 13.83
CA GLN A 108 4.84 24.09 12.93
C GLN A 108 3.81 23.38 12.06
N TYR A 109 2.64 23.07 12.63
CA TYR A 109 1.52 22.49 11.89
C TYR A 109 0.98 23.46 10.84
N GLU A 110 0.73 24.71 11.23
CA GLU A 110 0.30 25.77 10.30
C GLU A 110 1.31 26.00 9.17
N GLU A 111 2.61 25.99 9.48
CA GLU A 111 3.65 26.12 8.46
C GLU A 111 3.64 24.95 7.47
N ARG A 112 3.42 23.71 7.94
CA ARG A 112 3.27 22.53 7.07
C ARG A 112 2.06 22.65 6.16
N ILE A 113 0.89 23.05 6.69
CA ILE A 113 -0.30 23.32 5.86
C ILE A 113 0.02 24.43 4.84
N ARG A 114 0.68 25.52 5.23
CA ARG A 114 1.04 26.60 4.31
C ARG A 114 1.99 26.13 3.20
N LYS A 115 2.95 25.27 3.52
CA LYS A 115 3.86 24.65 2.53
C LYS A 115 3.07 23.73 1.60
N LEU A 116 2.20 22.87 2.14
CA LEU A 116 1.31 21.99 1.38
C LEU A 116 0.45 22.77 0.39
N VAL A 117 -0.22 23.85 0.83
CA VAL A 117 -1.03 24.70 -0.04
C VAL A 117 -0.19 25.34 -1.15
N ARG A 118 1.00 25.85 -0.82
CA ARG A 118 1.90 26.43 -1.84
C ARG A 118 2.32 25.40 -2.88
N GLU A 119 2.66 24.19 -2.46
CA GLU A 119 3.06 23.10 -3.35
C GLU A 119 1.91 22.67 -4.27
N LEU A 120 0.69 22.55 -3.73
CA LEU A 120 -0.53 22.27 -4.48
C LEU A 120 -0.87 23.38 -5.48
N SER A 121 -0.78 24.65 -5.08
CA SER A 121 -1.08 25.79 -5.96
C SER A 121 -0.03 26.00 -7.04
N ALA A 122 1.22 25.57 -6.82
CA ALA A 122 2.29 25.68 -7.79
C ALA A 122 2.23 24.58 -8.87
N ASN A 123 1.56 23.46 -8.58
CA ASN A 123 1.48 22.32 -9.49
C ASN A 123 0.01 21.95 -9.78
N PRO A 124 -0.57 22.42 -10.91
CA PRO A 124 -1.95 22.15 -11.24
C PRO A 124 -2.22 20.66 -11.45
N ASP A 125 -1.23 19.87 -11.86
CA ASP A 125 -1.34 18.42 -12.11
C ASP A 125 -1.40 17.61 -10.82
N LEU A 126 -1.13 18.23 -9.67
CA LEU A 126 -1.20 17.56 -8.38
C LEU A 126 -2.64 17.52 -7.86
N ILE A 127 -3.11 16.32 -7.53
CA ILE A 127 -4.41 16.06 -6.94
C ILE A 127 -4.18 15.50 -5.54
N LEU A 128 -4.70 16.19 -4.53
CA LEU A 128 -4.64 15.71 -3.15
C LEU A 128 -5.86 14.84 -2.86
N PHE A 129 -5.63 13.63 -2.36
CA PHE A 129 -6.67 12.85 -1.72
C PHE A 129 -6.62 13.06 -0.20
N VAL A 130 -7.77 13.40 0.38
CA VAL A 130 -7.93 13.54 1.83
C VAL A 130 -9.01 12.56 2.27
N ASP A 131 -8.58 11.47 2.91
CA ASP A 131 -9.51 10.63 3.64
C ASP A 131 -10.03 11.38 4.86
N GLU A 132 -11.26 11.12 5.28
CA GLU A 132 -11.91 11.86 6.37
C GLU A 132 -11.77 13.39 6.21
N LEU A 133 -12.23 13.94 5.09
CA LEU A 133 -12.11 15.36 4.72
C LEU A 133 -12.50 16.32 5.85
N HIS A 134 -13.45 15.91 6.70
CA HIS A 134 -13.90 16.67 7.85
C HIS A 134 -12.80 16.91 8.90
N ASN A 135 -11.75 16.09 8.99
CA ASN A 135 -10.62 16.33 9.89
C ASN A 135 -9.80 17.55 9.48
N LEU A 136 -9.79 17.86 8.18
CA LEU A 136 -9.05 18.99 7.62
C LEU A 136 -9.91 20.26 7.55
N ILE A 137 -11.22 20.12 7.39
CA ILE A 137 -12.17 21.23 7.15
C ILE A 137 -13.04 21.55 8.38
N GLY A 138 -13.41 20.54 9.17
CA GLY A 138 -14.26 20.65 10.34
C GLY A 138 -13.51 21.09 11.59
N GLN A 139 -14.23 21.71 12.55
CA GLN A 139 -13.65 22.08 13.83
C GLN A 139 -13.19 20.82 14.56
N GLY A 140 -11.87 20.61 14.66
CA GLY A 140 -11.30 19.42 15.26
C GLY A 140 -11.78 19.21 16.68
N THR A 141 -12.52 18.13 16.86
CA THR A 141 -12.85 17.59 18.17
C THR A 141 -11.69 16.71 18.61
N ALA A 142 -10.69 17.32 19.27
CA ALA A 142 -9.93 16.71 20.40
C ALA A 142 -8.74 17.60 20.84
N LEU A 143 -8.11 18.34 19.93
CA LEU A 143 -6.89 19.10 20.20
C LEU A 143 -6.99 20.40 19.39
N GLY A 144 -6.94 21.58 20.03
CA GLY A 144 -7.13 22.91 19.43
C GLY A 144 -6.18 23.34 18.28
N ALA A 145 -5.51 22.40 17.60
CA ALA A 145 -4.66 22.56 16.43
C ALA A 145 -5.41 22.54 15.10
N ALA A 146 -6.56 21.84 14.99
CA ALA A 146 -7.30 21.73 13.73
C ALA A 146 -8.12 22.99 13.37
N MET A 147 -8.26 23.96 14.28
CA MET A 147 -9.06 25.17 14.01
C MET A 147 -8.46 26.06 12.91
N ASP A 148 -7.17 25.90 12.55
CA ASP A 148 -6.51 26.77 11.56
C ASP A 148 -6.34 26.18 10.16
N ALA A 149 -6.32 24.85 10.00
CA ALA A 149 -6.08 24.24 8.68
C ALA A 149 -7.18 24.61 7.67
N ALA A 150 -8.44 24.60 8.09
CA ALA A 150 -9.58 25.00 7.27
C ALA A 150 -9.45 26.45 6.79
N ASN A 151 -9.03 27.38 7.66
CA ASN A 151 -8.85 28.79 7.30
C ASN A 151 -7.70 29.00 6.32
N MET A 152 -6.68 28.14 6.35
CA MET A 152 -5.54 28.20 5.43
C MET A 152 -5.84 27.57 4.07
N LEU A 153 -6.66 26.52 4.02
CA LEU A 153 -7.02 25.81 2.78
C LEU A 153 -8.18 26.46 2.02
N LYS A 154 -9.16 27.02 2.74
CA LYS A 154 -10.35 27.64 2.16
C LYS A 154 -10.01 28.68 1.09
N PRO A 155 -9.07 29.62 1.27
CA PRO A 155 -8.73 30.60 0.22
C PRO A 155 -8.27 29.96 -1.09
N ALA A 156 -7.42 28.92 -1.02
CA ALA A 156 -6.91 28.22 -2.21
C ALA A 156 -8.01 27.41 -2.91
N LEU A 157 -8.87 26.73 -2.14
CA LEU A 157 -10.06 26.05 -2.66
C LEU A 157 -11.03 27.03 -3.33
N VAL A 158 -11.31 28.16 -2.67
CA VAL A 158 -12.24 29.18 -3.16
C VAL A 158 -11.70 29.89 -4.40
N ARG A 159 -10.39 30.07 -4.56
CA ARG A 159 -9.81 30.56 -5.81
C ARG A 159 -9.83 29.50 -6.91
N GLY A 160 -9.75 28.22 -6.54
CA GLY A 160 -9.66 27.11 -7.48
C GLY A 160 -8.21 26.78 -7.86
N ASP A 161 -7.25 27.21 -7.06
CA ASP A 161 -5.82 27.01 -7.29
C ASP A 161 -5.38 25.56 -7.01
N ILE A 162 -6.21 24.78 -6.31
CA ILE A 162 -5.89 23.42 -5.88
C ILE A 162 -7.02 22.45 -6.21
N ARG A 163 -6.66 21.18 -6.47
CA ARG A 163 -7.59 20.08 -6.72
C ARG A 163 -7.54 19.07 -5.58
N ILE A 164 -8.69 18.79 -4.98
CA ILE A 164 -8.83 17.84 -3.88
C ILE A 164 -9.93 16.82 -4.20
N ILE A 165 -9.65 15.55 -3.92
CA ILE A 165 -10.65 14.50 -3.74
C ILE A 165 -10.81 14.27 -2.24
N GLY A 166 -12.01 14.44 -1.71
CA GLY A 166 -12.28 14.20 -0.29
C GLY A 166 -13.19 13.02 -0.06
N ALA A 167 -12.91 12.19 0.94
CA ALA A 167 -13.83 11.14 1.39
C ALA A 167 -14.45 11.50 2.76
N THR A 168 -15.76 11.27 2.91
CA THR A 168 -16.48 11.62 4.15
C THR A 168 -17.81 10.87 4.26
N THR A 169 -18.45 10.91 5.42
CA THR A 169 -19.82 10.42 5.59
C THR A 169 -20.85 11.48 5.15
N GLY A 170 -22.09 11.05 4.89
CA GLY A 170 -23.17 11.98 4.50
C GLY A 170 -23.43 13.08 5.53
N GLY A 171 -23.47 12.71 6.82
CA GLY A 171 -23.70 13.66 7.91
C GLY A 171 -22.57 14.69 8.06
N GLU A 172 -21.31 14.26 7.92
CA GLU A 172 -20.16 15.17 7.91
C GLU A 172 -20.15 16.10 6.70
N TYR A 173 -20.45 15.57 5.51
CA TYR A 173 -20.54 16.38 4.29
C TYR A 173 -21.58 17.49 4.43
N ASP A 174 -22.77 17.15 4.93
CA ASP A 174 -23.84 18.12 5.11
C ASP A 174 -23.48 19.19 6.15
N LYS A 175 -22.85 18.77 7.25
CA LYS A 175 -22.43 19.69 8.32
C LYS A 175 -21.29 20.62 7.91
N TRP A 176 -20.25 20.11 7.26
CA TRP A 176 -18.97 20.82 7.09
C TRP A 176 -18.72 21.34 5.68
N ILE A 177 -19.34 20.75 4.66
CA ILE A 177 -19.14 21.14 3.25
C ILE A 177 -20.38 21.84 2.72
N ARG A 178 -21.56 21.20 2.78
CA ARG A 178 -22.81 21.78 2.30
C ARG A 178 -23.24 22.98 3.16
N GLY A 179 -22.95 22.95 4.46
CA GLY A 179 -23.21 24.07 5.38
C GLY A 179 -22.37 25.32 5.14
N ASP A 180 -21.28 25.24 4.36
CA ASP A 180 -20.41 26.38 4.05
C ASP A 180 -20.57 26.81 2.57
N PRO A 181 -21.19 27.97 2.28
CA PRO A 181 -21.44 28.42 0.91
C PRO A 181 -20.19 28.58 0.05
N ALA A 182 -19.01 28.79 0.65
CA ALA A 182 -17.76 28.92 -0.08
C ALA A 182 -17.25 27.55 -0.57
N LEU A 183 -17.40 26.51 0.26
CA LEU A 183 -16.99 25.14 -0.06
C LEU A 183 -18.01 24.44 -0.97
N GLU A 184 -19.31 24.66 -0.77
CA GLU A 184 -20.38 24.10 -1.61
C GLU A 184 -20.22 24.47 -3.11
N ARG A 185 -19.62 25.64 -3.38
CA ARG A 185 -19.32 26.10 -4.75
C ARG A 185 -18.10 25.43 -5.38
N ARG A 186 -17.33 24.67 -4.60
CA ARG A 186 -16.06 24.03 -5.02
C ARG A 186 -16.13 22.52 -5.00
N PHE A 187 -16.96 21.93 -4.16
CA PHE A 187 -17.16 20.49 -4.10
C PHE A 187 -18.37 20.02 -4.92
N GLN A 188 -18.23 18.84 -5.51
CA GLN A 188 -19.32 18.10 -6.15
C GLN A 188 -19.46 16.74 -5.46
N PRO A 189 -20.64 16.41 -4.90
CA PRO A 189 -20.86 15.12 -4.26
C PRO A 189 -20.86 13.98 -5.30
N VAL A 190 -20.25 12.87 -4.90
CA VAL A 190 -20.29 11.55 -5.54
C VAL A 190 -20.78 10.57 -4.47
N VAL A 191 -22.03 10.10 -4.61
CA VAL A 191 -22.60 9.14 -3.67
C VAL A 191 -21.99 7.77 -3.95
N VAL A 192 -21.43 7.14 -2.92
CA VAL A 192 -20.82 5.82 -2.97
C VAL A 192 -21.69 4.88 -2.16
N GLU A 193 -22.41 4.03 -2.87
CA GLU A 193 -23.28 3.04 -2.28
C GLU A 193 -22.51 1.77 -1.90
N GLU A 194 -23.10 1.02 -0.98
CA GLU A 194 -22.63 -0.31 -0.62
C GLU A 194 -22.75 -1.25 -1.83
N LEU A 195 -21.74 -2.10 -2.04
CA LEU A 195 -21.77 -3.09 -3.11
C LEU A 195 -22.84 -4.15 -2.84
N ASP A 196 -23.45 -4.66 -3.91
CA ASP A 196 -24.31 -5.84 -3.80
C ASP A 196 -23.48 -7.12 -3.54
N ALA A 197 -24.17 -8.24 -3.32
CA ALA A 197 -23.52 -9.53 -3.02
C ALA A 197 -22.62 -10.03 -4.16
N ILE A 198 -23.02 -9.84 -5.41
CA ILE A 198 -22.30 -10.31 -6.60
C ILE A 198 -21.06 -9.44 -6.81
N GLN A 199 -21.20 -8.13 -6.71
CA GLN A 199 -20.09 -7.18 -6.76
C GLN A 199 -19.09 -7.42 -5.63
N THR A 200 -19.58 -7.70 -4.42
CA THR A 200 -18.71 -8.03 -3.29
C THR A 200 -17.95 -9.33 -3.53
N TRP A 201 -18.60 -10.34 -4.13
CA TRP A 201 -17.92 -11.56 -4.54
C TRP A 201 -16.77 -11.29 -5.51
N GLU A 202 -16.97 -10.47 -6.54
CA GLU A 202 -15.91 -10.09 -7.49
C GLU A 202 -14.73 -9.39 -6.79
N VAL A 203 -15.02 -8.51 -5.82
CA VAL A 203 -13.99 -7.87 -4.99
C VAL A 203 -13.21 -8.90 -4.17
N LEU A 204 -13.90 -9.85 -3.51
CA LEU A 204 -13.24 -10.89 -2.71
C LEU A 204 -12.40 -11.82 -3.58
N VAL A 205 -12.89 -12.21 -4.76
CA VAL A 205 -12.12 -13.02 -5.73
C VAL A 205 -10.87 -12.27 -6.19
N ALA A 206 -10.98 -10.97 -6.47
CA ALA A 206 -9.84 -10.16 -6.86
C ALA A 206 -8.80 -10.00 -5.73
N ARG A 207 -9.24 -9.98 -4.47
CA ARG A 207 -8.36 -9.86 -3.29
C ARG A 207 -7.78 -11.20 -2.83
N ARG A 208 -8.43 -12.32 -3.15
CA ARG A 208 -8.04 -13.68 -2.71
C ARG A 208 -6.55 -13.96 -2.90
N PRO A 209 -5.92 -13.76 -4.07
CA PRO A 209 -4.51 -14.11 -4.24
C PRO A 209 -3.59 -13.33 -3.30
N ARG A 210 -3.93 -12.09 -2.94
CA ARG A 210 -3.09 -11.29 -2.02
C ARG A 210 -3.27 -11.73 -0.57
N LEU A 211 -4.49 -12.09 -0.16
CA LEU A 211 -4.77 -12.65 1.17
C LEU A 211 -4.10 -14.01 1.36
N GLU A 212 -4.26 -14.92 0.39
CA GLU A 212 -3.61 -16.25 0.40
C GLU A 212 -2.09 -16.11 0.56
N ARG A 213 -1.47 -15.18 -0.18
CA ARG A 213 -0.02 -14.92 -0.12
C ARG A 213 0.42 -14.26 1.19
N HIS A 214 -0.39 -13.37 1.74
CA HIS A 214 -0.07 -12.67 2.98
C HIS A 214 -0.07 -13.62 4.17
N HIS A 215 -1.13 -14.42 4.29
CA HIS A 215 -1.33 -15.35 5.39
C HIS A 215 -0.69 -16.71 5.16
N ALA A 216 -0.26 -17.02 3.94
CA ALA A 216 0.18 -18.37 3.54
C ALA A 216 -0.89 -19.43 3.82
N VAL A 217 -2.10 -19.18 3.34
CA VAL A 217 -3.26 -20.10 3.44
C VAL A 217 -3.93 -20.24 2.08
N ALA A 218 -4.65 -21.34 1.84
CA ALA A 218 -5.54 -21.44 0.68
C ALA A 218 -6.97 -21.02 1.06
N ILE A 219 -7.67 -20.31 0.18
CA ILE A 219 -9.04 -19.84 0.43
C ILE A 219 -10.01 -20.48 -0.56
N THR A 220 -11.07 -21.07 -0.04
CA THR A 220 -12.12 -21.71 -0.85
C THR A 220 -13.18 -20.72 -1.34
N ASP A 221 -13.87 -21.09 -2.42
CA ASP A 221 -15.07 -20.38 -2.91
C ASP A 221 -16.17 -20.35 -1.85
N ASP A 222 -16.34 -21.45 -1.11
CA ASP A 222 -17.29 -21.55 -0.01
C ASP A 222 -16.99 -20.54 1.11
N ALA A 223 -15.71 -20.30 1.43
CA ALA A 223 -15.33 -19.27 2.40
C ALA A 223 -15.73 -17.86 1.94
N LEU A 224 -15.55 -17.52 0.66
CA LEU A 224 -15.98 -16.21 0.15
C LEU A 224 -17.50 -16.06 0.21
N LYS A 225 -18.24 -17.12 -0.12
CA LYS A 225 -19.72 -17.13 -0.05
C LYS A 225 -20.19 -16.95 1.39
N ALA A 226 -19.61 -17.71 2.32
CA ALA A 226 -19.89 -17.61 3.73
C ALA A 226 -19.61 -16.19 4.26
N ALA A 227 -18.50 -15.57 3.84
CA ALA A 227 -18.12 -14.23 4.30
C ALA A 227 -19.19 -13.20 3.94
N ILE A 228 -19.77 -13.28 2.75
CA ILE A 228 -20.87 -12.38 2.33
C ILE A 228 -22.14 -12.70 3.11
N VAL A 229 -22.60 -13.95 3.09
CA VAL A 229 -23.90 -14.35 3.65
C VAL A 229 -23.96 -14.14 5.16
N LEU A 230 -22.91 -14.53 5.89
CA LEU A 230 -22.88 -14.46 7.34
C LEU A 230 -22.71 -13.02 7.83
N THR A 231 -21.89 -12.20 7.17
CA THR A 231 -21.75 -10.79 7.57
C THR A 231 -22.97 -9.95 7.22
N ASP A 232 -23.71 -10.28 6.14
CA ASP A 232 -25.01 -9.67 5.85
C ASP A 232 -26.06 -9.97 6.94
N ARG A 233 -26.04 -11.20 7.49
CA ARG A 233 -27.00 -11.62 8.50
C ARG A 233 -26.66 -11.14 9.91
N PHE A 234 -25.39 -11.22 10.29
CA PHE A 234 -24.96 -11.05 11.69
C PHE A 234 -24.24 -9.73 11.96
N VAL A 235 -23.78 -9.02 10.93
CA VAL A 235 -23.03 -7.75 11.04
C VAL A 235 -23.68 -6.65 10.16
N PRO A 236 -24.98 -6.35 10.33
CA PRO A 236 -25.71 -5.39 9.47
C PRO A 236 -25.27 -3.94 9.64
N GLU A 237 -24.62 -3.59 10.75
CA GLU A 237 -24.17 -2.25 11.06
C GLU A 237 -22.93 -1.83 10.28
N ARG A 238 -22.17 -2.78 9.71
CA ARG A 238 -21.03 -2.50 8.81
C ARG A 238 -21.45 -2.64 7.34
N ALA A 239 -20.67 -2.05 6.44
CA ALA A 239 -20.95 -2.06 5.01
C ALA A 239 -20.05 -3.05 4.26
N ARG A 240 -20.56 -3.60 3.14
CA ARG A 240 -19.73 -4.25 2.12
C ARG A 240 -18.90 -3.23 1.32
N PRO A 241 -17.72 -3.63 0.82
CA PRO A 241 -17.11 -4.95 0.96
C PRO A 241 -16.33 -5.15 2.27
N ASP A 242 -16.10 -4.09 3.05
CA ASP A 242 -15.23 -4.08 4.23
C ASP A 242 -15.52 -5.20 5.23
N LYS A 243 -16.76 -5.35 5.68
CA LYS A 243 -17.11 -6.38 6.68
C LYS A 243 -16.79 -7.81 6.23
N ALA A 244 -16.93 -8.10 4.93
CA ALA A 244 -16.66 -9.42 4.38
C ALA A 244 -15.16 -9.66 4.21
N ILE A 245 -14.41 -8.62 3.83
CA ILE A 245 -12.94 -8.67 3.75
C ILE A 245 -12.35 -8.89 5.15
N ASP A 246 -12.83 -8.16 6.15
CA ASP A 246 -12.33 -8.18 7.52
C ASP A 246 -12.48 -9.58 8.16
N VAL A 247 -13.67 -10.17 8.08
CA VAL A 247 -13.92 -11.52 8.60
C VAL A 247 -13.12 -12.58 7.84
N LEU A 248 -12.94 -12.42 6.53
CA LEU A 248 -12.11 -13.32 5.74
C LEU A 248 -10.64 -13.22 6.16
N ASP A 249 -10.14 -12.01 6.37
CA ASP A 249 -8.77 -11.74 6.84
C ASP A 249 -8.51 -12.34 8.22
N GLU A 250 -9.46 -12.14 9.16
CA GLU A 250 -9.41 -12.74 10.50
C GLU A 250 -9.39 -14.27 10.44
N ALA A 251 -10.23 -14.89 9.61
CA ALA A 251 -10.25 -16.33 9.43
C ALA A 251 -8.92 -16.86 8.85
N CYS A 252 -8.30 -16.11 7.91
CA CYS A 252 -6.98 -16.45 7.37
C CYS A 252 -5.89 -16.37 8.44
N ALA A 253 -5.86 -15.28 9.20
CA ALA A 253 -4.91 -15.09 10.29
C ALA A 253 -5.03 -16.21 11.34
N HIS A 254 -6.26 -16.57 11.69
CA HIS A 254 -6.51 -17.67 12.63
C HIS A 254 -6.06 -19.02 12.07
N ALA A 255 -6.38 -19.34 10.82
CA ALA A 255 -5.97 -20.58 10.19
C ALA A 255 -4.45 -20.72 10.17
N GLN A 256 -3.74 -19.63 9.85
CA GLN A 256 -2.27 -19.64 9.88
C GLN A 256 -1.69 -19.76 11.29
N ALA A 257 -2.30 -19.09 12.27
CA ALA A 257 -1.84 -19.18 13.66
C ALA A 257 -2.02 -20.61 14.25
N ALA A 258 -3.06 -21.32 13.81
CA ALA A 258 -3.32 -22.71 14.22
C ALA A 258 -2.52 -23.74 13.40
N ALA A 259 -1.93 -23.36 12.27
CA ALA A 259 -1.25 -24.26 11.37
C ALA A 259 0.06 -24.81 11.95
N GLN A 260 0.29 -26.11 11.76
CA GLN A 260 1.61 -26.71 11.96
C GLN A 260 2.36 -26.66 10.63
N VAL A 261 3.30 -25.73 10.52
CA VAL A 261 4.04 -25.51 9.27
C VAL A 261 5.16 -26.54 9.14
N SER A 262 5.13 -27.35 8.08
CA SER A 262 6.23 -28.27 7.79
C SER A 262 7.49 -27.53 7.31
N PRO A 263 8.70 -28.10 7.46
CA PRO A 263 9.93 -27.50 6.92
C PRO A 263 9.88 -27.27 5.41
N ALA A 264 9.15 -28.09 4.66
CA ALA A 264 8.97 -27.95 3.22
C ALA A 264 8.12 -26.72 2.88
N LEU A 265 6.99 -26.54 3.56
CA LEU A 265 6.12 -25.38 3.39
C LEU A 265 6.82 -24.08 3.81
N ASP A 266 7.52 -24.10 4.95
CA ASP A 266 8.31 -22.98 5.44
C ASP A 266 9.40 -22.55 4.43
N ARG A 267 10.02 -23.52 3.75
CA ARG A 267 10.94 -23.23 2.64
C ARG A 267 10.24 -22.55 1.47
N LEU A 268 9.09 -23.05 1.03
CA LEU A 268 8.31 -22.45 -0.07
C LEU A 268 7.88 -21.01 0.27
N ILE A 269 7.38 -20.78 1.49
CA ILE A 269 6.99 -19.44 1.97
C ILE A 269 8.19 -18.48 1.90
N ARG A 270 9.37 -18.92 2.36
CA ARG A 270 10.59 -18.09 2.30
C ARG A 270 11.06 -17.80 0.88
N GLU A 271 11.11 -18.82 0.02
CA GLU A 271 11.51 -18.64 -1.39
C GLU A 271 10.56 -17.67 -2.10
N ARG A 272 9.26 -17.83 -1.90
CA ARG A 272 8.23 -16.94 -2.46
C ARG A 272 8.37 -15.50 -1.94
N ARG A 273 8.67 -15.30 -0.65
CA ARG A 273 8.97 -13.97 -0.07
C ARG A 273 10.23 -13.34 -0.67
N LYS A 274 11.27 -14.13 -0.97
CA LYS A 274 12.50 -13.63 -1.62
C LYS A 274 12.21 -13.11 -3.02
N VAL A 275 11.48 -13.89 -3.84
CA VAL A 275 11.09 -13.49 -5.20
C VAL A 275 10.28 -12.19 -5.17
N ASP A 276 9.33 -12.06 -4.25
CA ASP A 276 8.57 -10.82 -4.06
C ASP A 276 9.45 -9.61 -3.71
N ALA A 277 10.43 -9.81 -2.81
CA ALA A 277 11.38 -8.75 -2.46
C ALA A 277 12.25 -8.34 -3.65
N MET A 278 12.61 -9.28 -4.53
CA MET A 278 13.35 -9.00 -5.76
C MET A 278 12.49 -8.19 -6.75
N ILE A 279 11.24 -8.60 -6.98
CA ILE A 279 10.31 -7.89 -7.86
C ILE A 279 10.05 -6.45 -7.34
N ARG A 280 9.85 -6.28 -6.03
CA ARG A 280 9.68 -4.94 -5.42
C ARG A 280 10.90 -4.04 -5.57
N ARG A 281 12.09 -4.62 -5.73
CA ARG A 281 13.33 -3.87 -6.03
C ARG A 281 13.48 -3.54 -7.52
N GLY A 282 12.52 -3.92 -8.36
CA GLY A 282 12.53 -3.66 -9.80
C GLY A 282 13.34 -4.68 -10.60
N LEU A 283 13.70 -5.83 -10.02
CA LEU A 283 14.36 -6.90 -10.75
C LEU A 283 13.35 -7.65 -11.61
N THR A 284 13.73 -8.01 -12.83
CA THR A 284 12.89 -8.76 -13.79
C THR A 284 13.34 -10.21 -13.97
N HIS A 285 14.61 -10.49 -13.73
CA HIS A 285 15.21 -11.81 -13.79
C HIS A 285 15.91 -12.14 -12.47
N GLU A 286 16.01 -13.43 -12.16
CA GLU A 286 16.91 -13.86 -11.11
C GLU A 286 18.33 -13.47 -11.53
N THR A 287 18.99 -12.61 -10.75
CA THR A 287 20.44 -12.50 -10.87
C THR A 287 20.97 -13.88 -10.52
N PRO A 288 21.74 -14.54 -11.41
CA PRO A 288 22.44 -15.74 -11.00
C PRO A 288 23.21 -15.37 -9.74
N ALA A 289 23.18 -16.25 -8.74
CA ALA A 289 24.13 -16.18 -7.65
C ALA A 289 25.53 -16.42 -8.24
N THR A 290 26.10 -15.42 -8.91
CA THR A 290 27.51 -15.13 -8.68
C THR A 290 27.55 -14.72 -7.23
N GLU A 291 28.03 -15.63 -6.40
CA GLU A 291 28.19 -15.43 -4.97
C GLU A 291 28.80 -14.04 -4.75
N PRO A 292 28.07 -13.07 -4.17
CA PRO A 292 28.69 -11.78 -3.81
C PRO A 292 29.77 -11.98 -2.74
N ALA A 293 29.81 -13.17 -2.15
CA ALA A 293 30.80 -13.58 -1.18
C ALA A 293 32.18 -13.77 -1.83
N GLU A 294 32.31 -14.27 -3.07
CA GLU A 294 33.65 -14.48 -3.64
C GLU A 294 34.33 -13.17 -4.00
N ASP A 295 33.63 -12.20 -4.61
CA ASP A 295 34.22 -10.90 -4.95
C ASP A 295 34.49 -10.04 -3.70
N LEU A 296 33.58 -10.06 -2.72
CA LEU A 296 33.75 -9.32 -1.47
C LEU A 296 34.82 -9.95 -0.59
N VAL A 297 34.94 -11.29 -0.56
CA VAL A 297 36.07 -11.97 0.08
C VAL A 297 37.35 -11.69 -0.70
N ALA A 298 37.34 -11.67 -2.03
CA ALA A 298 38.50 -11.32 -2.85
C ALA A 298 38.97 -9.87 -2.67
N GLU A 299 38.09 -8.93 -2.31
CA GLU A 299 38.49 -7.55 -1.94
C GLU A 299 38.91 -7.42 -0.48
N ILE A 300 38.21 -8.09 0.45
CA ILE A 300 38.45 -7.97 1.89
C ILE A 300 39.70 -8.75 2.30
N PHE A 301 39.99 -9.90 1.70
CA PHE A 301 41.13 -10.74 2.09
C PHE A 301 42.49 -10.06 1.85
N PRO A 302 42.76 -9.44 0.68
CA PRO A 302 43.99 -8.68 0.46
C PRO A 302 44.10 -7.47 1.38
N MET A 303 42.95 -6.84 1.72
CA MET A 303 42.91 -5.70 2.63
C MET A 303 43.25 -6.12 4.07
N LEU A 304 42.74 -7.27 4.53
CA LEU A 304 43.08 -7.86 5.82
C LEU A 304 44.53 -8.35 5.87
N GLU A 305 45.07 -8.92 4.79
CA GLU A 305 46.50 -9.24 4.68
C GLU A 305 47.37 -7.99 4.75
N ARG A 306 46.95 -6.88 4.13
CA ARG A 306 47.66 -5.60 4.20
C ARG A 306 47.69 -5.04 5.61
N ILE A 307 46.56 -5.12 6.31
CA ILE A 307 46.43 -4.71 7.72
C ILE A 307 47.25 -5.64 8.63
N GLY A 308 47.22 -6.96 8.38
CA GLY A 308 48.04 -7.95 9.09
C GLY A 308 49.53 -7.71 8.92
N ALA A 309 49.98 -7.41 7.70
CA ALA A 309 51.38 -7.09 7.39
C ALA A 309 51.82 -5.73 7.97
N GLU A 310 50.91 -4.75 8.09
CA GLU A 310 51.16 -3.49 8.82
C GLU A 310 51.31 -3.72 10.32
N ILE A 311 50.50 -4.61 10.91
CA ILE A 311 50.57 -4.99 12.33
C ILE A 311 51.84 -5.79 12.63
N GLU A 312 52.25 -6.72 11.75
CA GLU A 312 53.52 -7.46 11.89
C GLU A 312 54.76 -6.57 11.73
N LYS A 313 54.71 -5.56 10.85
CA LYS A 313 55.76 -4.53 10.76
C LYS A 313 55.86 -3.68 12.03
N MET A 314 54.75 -3.42 12.71
CA MET A 314 54.73 -2.68 13.97
C MET A 314 55.25 -3.49 15.17
N LEU A 315 55.21 -4.83 15.11
CA LEU A 315 55.51 -5.71 16.25
C LEU A 315 56.88 -6.41 16.22
N GLY A 316 57.74 -6.11 15.25
CA GLY A 316 59.18 -6.39 15.35
C GLY A 316 59.59 -7.87 15.29
N GLY A 317 59.53 -8.44 14.08
CA GLY A 317 60.55 -9.33 13.49
C GLY A 317 60.77 -10.76 14.02
N ARG A 318 60.58 -11.77 13.15
CA ARG A 318 61.64 -12.56 12.45
C ARG A 318 61.08 -13.80 11.74
N SER A 319 61.46 -13.95 10.46
CA SER A 319 61.82 -15.17 9.66
C SER A 319 60.99 -16.47 9.82
N ASP A 320 60.57 -17.21 8.80
CA ASP A 320 61.28 -17.59 7.56
C ASP A 320 60.34 -18.25 6.51
N SER A 321 60.81 -18.18 5.26
CA SER A 321 60.49 -18.92 4.03
C SER A 321 59.66 -20.23 4.07
N ARG A 322 58.79 -20.46 3.05
CA ARG A 322 58.99 -21.45 1.94
C ARG A 322 57.78 -21.63 1.00
N THR A 323 58.04 -21.34 -0.28
CA THR A 323 57.78 -22.09 -1.54
C THR A 323 56.44 -22.76 -1.91
N ALA A 324 56.06 -22.46 -3.16
CA ALA A 324 55.60 -23.34 -4.26
C ALA A 324 54.08 -23.50 -4.50
N GLY A 325 53.66 -23.08 -5.70
CA GLY A 325 52.34 -23.34 -6.29
C GLY A 325 52.19 -24.76 -6.86
N PRO A 326 51.05 -25.05 -7.50
CA PRO A 326 51.11 -25.26 -8.95
C PRO A 326 49.94 -24.63 -9.73
N GLN A 327 50.24 -24.37 -11.00
CA GLN A 327 49.33 -24.00 -12.08
C GLN A 327 48.36 -25.16 -12.40
N GLY A 328 47.12 -24.80 -12.77
CA GLY A 328 46.10 -25.73 -13.26
C GLY A 328 45.14 -25.01 -14.21
N THR A 329 45.49 -25.10 -15.50
CA THR A 329 44.72 -24.92 -16.75
C THR A 329 43.22 -24.61 -16.68
N GLU A 330 42.86 -23.58 -17.45
CA GLU A 330 41.54 -23.23 -17.97
C GLU A 330 40.75 -24.45 -18.48
N THR A 331 39.46 -24.50 -18.14
CA THR A 331 38.45 -25.02 -19.06
C THR A 331 37.18 -24.20 -18.87
N ALA A 332 37.06 -23.15 -19.69
CA ALA A 332 35.84 -22.37 -19.82
C ALA A 332 34.76 -23.23 -20.47
N VAL A 333 33.94 -23.90 -19.65
CA VAL A 333 32.69 -24.52 -20.09
C VAL A 333 31.66 -23.41 -20.19
N ARG A 334 31.30 -23.03 -21.42
CA ARG A 334 30.11 -22.22 -21.70
C ARG A 334 28.86 -23.02 -21.32
N PRO A 335 28.02 -22.59 -20.37
CA PRO A 335 26.67 -23.13 -20.27
C PRO A 335 25.82 -22.45 -21.35
N SER A 336 25.49 -23.25 -22.36
CA SER A 336 24.43 -23.05 -23.33
C SER A 336 23.15 -22.47 -22.73
N ASP A 337 22.52 -21.54 -23.48
CA ASP A 337 21.10 -21.16 -23.46
C ASP A 337 20.29 -21.68 -22.27
N ARG A 338 20.43 -21.03 -21.10
CA ARG A 338 19.40 -21.10 -20.06
C ARG A 338 18.35 -20.09 -20.44
N SER A 339 17.17 -20.56 -20.83
CA SER A 339 15.96 -19.73 -20.90
C SER A 339 15.88 -18.90 -19.62
N THR A 340 16.05 -17.59 -19.71
CA THR A 340 16.02 -16.69 -18.56
C THR A 340 14.60 -16.63 -18.03
N VAL A 341 14.24 -17.57 -17.16
CA VAL A 341 12.95 -17.59 -16.45
C VAL A 341 12.78 -16.22 -15.79
N THR A 342 11.66 -15.56 -16.07
CA THR A 342 11.39 -14.26 -15.46
C THR A 342 11.02 -14.46 -14.00
N LEU A 343 11.27 -13.46 -13.15
CA LEU A 343 10.81 -13.49 -11.76
C LEU A 343 9.27 -13.60 -11.67
N ALA A 344 8.55 -13.13 -12.69
CA ALA A 344 7.10 -13.26 -12.78
C ALA A 344 6.68 -14.74 -12.99
N ASP A 345 7.34 -15.45 -13.89
CA ASP A 345 7.07 -16.88 -14.13
C ASP A 345 7.42 -17.72 -12.90
N ARG A 346 8.58 -17.43 -12.29
CA ARG A 346 8.99 -18.10 -11.05
C ARG A 346 8.02 -17.83 -9.90
N ARG A 347 7.49 -16.61 -9.79
CA ARG A 347 6.47 -16.26 -8.80
C ARG A 347 5.20 -17.08 -9.02
N ALA A 348 4.74 -17.20 -10.26
CA ALA A 348 3.54 -17.98 -10.59
C ALA A 348 3.71 -19.47 -10.26
N GLU A 349 4.86 -20.04 -10.58
CA GLU A 349 5.21 -21.43 -10.23
C GLU A 349 5.20 -21.65 -8.70
N LEU A 350 5.87 -20.75 -7.94
CA LEU A 350 5.89 -20.84 -6.48
C LEU A 350 4.50 -20.65 -5.87
N ASP A 351 3.67 -19.76 -6.41
CA ASP A 351 2.31 -19.55 -5.93
C ASP A 351 1.46 -20.84 -6.14
N GLN A 352 1.65 -21.56 -7.26
CA GLN A 352 0.99 -22.85 -7.51
C GLN A 352 1.48 -23.94 -6.53
N LEU A 353 2.79 -24.14 -6.41
CA LEU A 353 3.36 -25.13 -5.50
C LEU A 353 2.97 -24.87 -4.04
N LEU A 354 2.97 -23.61 -3.64
CA LEU A 354 2.56 -23.20 -2.30
C LEU A 354 1.09 -23.56 -2.06
N ARG A 355 0.21 -23.31 -3.04
CA ARG A 355 -1.21 -23.67 -2.92
C ARG A 355 -1.41 -25.17 -2.78
N GLU A 356 -0.77 -25.97 -3.62
CA GLU A 356 -0.86 -27.44 -3.58
C GLU A 356 -0.39 -27.99 -2.23
N GLU A 357 0.73 -27.46 -1.70
CA GLU A 357 1.26 -27.88 -0.40
C GLU A 357 0.36 -27.45 0.77
N LEU A 358 -0.23 -26.25 0.72
CA LEU A 358 -1.18 -25.77 1.71
C LEU A 358 -2.46 -26.62 1.74
N GLU A 359 -2.97 -26.99 0.58
CA GLU A 359 -4.12 -27.88 0.45
C GLU A 359 -3.79 -29.29 0.99
N HIS A 360 -2.61 -29.82 0.67
CA HIS A 360 -2.14 -31.11 1.17
C HIS A 360 -1.99 -31.14 2.70
N GLN A 361 -1.50 -30.06 3.31
CA GLN A 361 -1.37 -29.93 4.77
C GLN A 361 -2.68 -29.49 5.45
N GLY A 362 -3.75 -29.23 4.70
CA GLY A 362 -5.05 -28.82 5.24
C GLY A 362 -5.11 -27.39 5.78
N ILE A 363 -4.15 -26.53 5.40
CA ILE A 363 -4.12 -25.10 5.76
C ILE A 363 -5.02 -24.33 4.78
N VAL A 364 -6.33 -24.60 4.91
CA VAL A 364 -7.36 -24.16 3.98
C VAL A 364 -8.49 -23.48 4.75
N VAL A 365 -8.81 -22.24 4.39
CA VAL A 365 -9.94 -21.48 4.92
C VAL A 365 -11.23 -21.89 4.21
N ARG A 366 -12.20 -22.37 4.99
CA ARG A 366 -13.51 -22.86 4.56
C ARG A 366 -14.63 -22.01 5.17
N GLY A 367 -15.88 -22.21 4.73
CA GLY A 367 -17.02 -21.45 5.26
C GLY A 367 -17.26 -21.64 6.76
N GLN A 368 -16.85 -22.77 7.34
CA GLN A 368 -16.88 -22.99 8.79
C GLN A 368 -15.92 -22.08 9.56
N ASP A 369 -14.74 -21.77 8.98
CA ASP A 369 -13.78 -20.86 9.59
C ASP A 369 -14.33 -19.43 9.64
N ILE A 370 -15.04 -19.04 8.59
CA ILE A 370 -15.77 -17.78 8.53
C ILE A 370 -16.88 -17.74 9.59
N ALA A 371 -17.68 -18.81 9.72
CA ALA A 371 -18.74 -18.86 10.73
C ALA A 371 -18.21 -18.70 12.15
N ARG A 372 -17.05 -19.29 12.44
CA ARG A 372 -16.34 -19.09 13.69
C ARG A 372 -15.86 -17.65 13.89
N ALA A 373 -15.27 -17.02 12.87
CA ALA A 373 -14.83 -15.61 12.94
C ALA A 373 -16.02 -14.66 13.19
N VAL A 374 -17.11 -14.79 12.42
CA VAL A 374 -18.34 -14.03 12.66
C VAL A 374 -18.92 -14.33 14.06
N GLY A 375 -18.89 -15.59 14.48
CA GLY A 375 -19.37 -16.01 15.79
C GLY A 375 -18.60 -15.35 16.93
N ALA A 376 -17.28 -15.25 16.79
CA ALA A 376 -16.42 -14.54 17.73
C ALA A 376 -16.75 -13.03 17.78
N SER A 377 -16.92 -12.39 16.62
CA SER A 377 -17.19 -10.95 16.54
C SER A 377 -18.54 -10.54 17.15
N VAL A 378 -19.53 -11.44 17.13
CA VAL A 378 -20.89 -11.18 17.67
C VAL A 378 -21.21 -11.95 18.95
N ALA A 379 -20.23 -12.65 19.53
CA ALA A 379 -20.36 -13.51 20.71
C ALA A 379 -21.50 -14.56 20.62
N LYS A 380 -21.62 -15.24 19.47
CA LYS A 380 -22.62 -16.30 19.22
C LYS A 380 -21.98 -17.52 18.56
N SER A 381 -22.55 -18.69 18.80
CA SER A 381 -22.25 -19.87 17.99
C SER A 381 -22.97 -19.76 16.65
N ILE A 382 -22.23 -19.85 15.55
CA ILE A 382 -22.74 -19.78 14.19
C ILE A 382 -22.24 -20.99 13.43
N GLU A 383 -23.14 -21.65 12.71
CA GLU A 383 -22.82 -22.76 11.83
C GLU A 383 -23.02 -22.35 10.36
N TRP A 384 -22.17 -22.89 9.49
CA TRP A 384 -22.26 -22.74 8.04
C TRP A 384 -22.65 -24.08 7.39
N GLN A 385 -23.68 -24.07 6.55
CA GLN A 385 -24.27 -25.27 5.94
C GLN A 385 -24.03 -25.40 4.42
N GLY A 386 -23.30 -24.45 3.80
CA GLY A 386 -22.98 -24.46 2.36
C GLY A 386 -23.93 -23.66 1.48
#